data_AF-A0A927XFP2-F1
#
_entry.id   AF-A0A927XFP2-F1
#
_cell.length_a   1.000
_cell.length_b   1.000
_cell.length_c   1.000
_cell.angle_alpha   90.00
_cell.angle_beta   90.00
_cell.angle_gamma   90.00
#
_symmetry.space_group_name_H-M   'P 1'
#
loop_
_entity.id
_entity.type
_entity.pdbx_description
1 polymer ?
#
loop_
_entity_poly.entity_id
_entity_poly.type
_entity_poly.pdbx_seq_one_letter_code
_entity_poly.pdbx_strand_id
1 'polypeptide(L)'
;MKIEIYKDRDLPMVSIDGELYNYDDYALRTIALMIIDNKYDGINAVETVLKDDSLIGIKNTIDKLVKEIIESDKTYEEFMKELGE
;
A
#
# COMPACT_ATOMS: atom_id res chain seq x y z
N MET A 1 0.34 4.89 11.20
CA MET A 1 0.06 3.61 10.54
C MET A 1 1.38 2.93 10.22
N LYS A 2 1.49 1.63 10.45
CA LYS A 2 2.66 0.83 10.15
C LYS A 2 2.29 -0.30 9.19
N ILE A 3 2.98 -0.35 8.06
CA ILE A 3 2.81 -1.38 7.03
C ILE A 3 4.07 -2.23 7.04
N GLU A 4 3.95 -3.52 7.37
CA GLU A 4 5.07 -4.47 7.39
C GLU A 4 4.91 -5.47 6.24
N ILE A 5 5.93 -5.58 5.40
CA ILE A 5 5.93 -6.50 4.26
C ILE A 5 6.96 -7.60 4.58
N TYR A 6 6.50 -8.85 4.59
CA TYR A 6 7.30 -10.01 4.99
C TYR A 6 6.93 -11.26 4.16
N LYS A 7 7.65 -12.36 4.35
CA LYS A 7 7.31 -13.65 3.75
C LYS A 7 6.73 -14.60 4.79
N ASP A 8 5.64 -15.25 4.45
CA ASP A 8 5.16 -16.45 5.14
C ASP A 8 5.18 -17.62 4.15
N ARG A 9 5.93 -18.68 4.47
CA ARG A 9 6.07 -19.89 3.62
C ARG A 9 6.36 -19.58 2.15
N ASP A 10 7.34 -18.70 1.91
CA ASP A 10 7.77 -18.20 0.59
C ASP A 10 6.74 -17.33 -0.17
N LEU A 11 5.56 -17.09 0.40
CA LEU A 11 4.58 -16.16 -0.14
C LEU A 11 4.76 -14.79 0.51
N PRO A 12 4.79 -13.71 -0.28
CA PRO A 12 4.71 -12.36 0.28
C PRO A 12 3.40 -12.19 1.05
N MET A 13 3.49 -11.49 2.19
CA MET A 13 2.37 -11.09 3.02
C MET A 13 2.55 -9.64 3.42
N VAL A 14 1.42 -8.97 3.66
CA VAL A 14 1.41 -7.60 4.17
C VAL A 14 0.66 -7.57 5.48
N SER A 15 1.26 -6.93 6.49
CA SER A 15 0.57 -6.57 7.71
C SER A 15 0.33 -5.07 7.74
N ILE A 16 -0.90 -4.65 8.06
CA ILE A 16 -1.27 -3.25 8.24
C ILE A 16 -1.76 -3.10 9.68
N ASP A 17 -1.01 -2.35 10.50
CA ASP A 17 -1.28 -2.16 11.92
C ASP A 17 -1.53 -3.47 12.71
N GLY A 18 -0.93 -4.59 12.26
CA GLY A 18 -1.04 -5.90 12.89
C GLY A 18 -2.04 -6.86 12.24
N GLU A 19 -2.93 -6.36 11.37
CA GLU A 19 -3.86 -7.19 10.58
C GLU A 19 -3.16 -7.76 9.35
N LEU A 20 -3.42 -9.03 9.02
CA LEU A 20 -2.72 -9.75 7.95
C LEU A 20 -3.55 -9.80 6.66
N TYR A 21 -2.87 -9.48 5.56
CA TYR A 21 -3.44 -9.50 4.22
C TYR A 21 -2.57 -10.37 3.30
N ASN A 22 -3.24 -11.16 2.46
CA ASN A 22 -2.58 -11.86 1.38
C ASN A 22 -2.02 -10.83 0.39
N TYR A 23 -0.87 -11.15 -0.19
CA TYR A 23 -0.31 -10.36 -1.27
C TYR A 23 -1.01 -10.68 -2.59
N ASP A 24 -1.73 -9.70 -3.12
CA ASP A 24 -2.27 -9.69 -4.48
C ASP A 24 -2.29 -8.26 -5.05
N ASP A 25 -2.61 -8.12 -6.34
CA ASP A 25 -2.66 -6.82 -7.04
C ASP A 25 -3.70 -5.86 -6.42
N TYR A 26 -4.76 -6.41 -5.82
CA TYR A 26 -5.79 -5.63 -5.15
C TYR A 26 -5.24 -5.02 -3.85
N ALA A 27 -4.59 -5.82 -3.02
CA ALA A 27 -3.96 -5.39 -1.78
C ALA A 27 -2.94 -4.27 -2.02
N LEU A 28 -2.13 -4.35 -3.08
CA LEU A 28 -1.17 -3.30 -3.45
C LEU A 28 -1.83 -1.93 -3.66
N ARG A 29 -2.94 -1.90 -4.40
CA ARG A 29 -3.69 -0.68 -4.67
C ARG A 29 -4.39 -0.15 -3.43
N THR A 30 -4.98 -1.04 -2.62
CA THR A 30 -5.57 -0.68 -1.33
C THR A 30 -4.54 -0.04 -0.40
N ILE A 31 -3.35 -0.63 -0.27
CA ILE A 31 -2.26 -0.08 0.53
C ILE A 31 -1.85 1.31 0.04
N ALA A 32 -1.69 1.48 -1.29
CA ALA A 32 -1.34 2.77 -1.86
C ALA A 32 -2.40 3.85 -1.54
N LEU A 33 -3.68 3.50 -1.62
CA LEU A 33 -4.77 4.41 -1.26
C LEU A 33 -4.81 4.70 0.24
N MET A 34 -4.58 3.71 1.11
CA MET A 34 -4.51 3.94 2.56
C MET A 34 -3.37 4.90 2.92
N ILE A 35 -2.20 4.77 2.28
CA ILE A 35 -1.07 5.69 2.45
C ILE A 35 -1.48 7.12 2.08
N ILE A 36 -2.26 7.29 1.01
CA ILE A 36 -2.70 8.58 0.51
C ILE A 36 -3.80 9.19 1.38
N ASP A 37 -4.78 8.38 1.76
CA ASP A 37 -5.86 8.76 2.66
C ASP A 37 -5.29 9.31 3.98
N ASN A 38 -4.33 8.60 4.58
CA ASN A 38 -3.60 9.07 5.75
C ASN A 38 -2.86 10.39 5.51
N LYS A 39 -2.25 10.58 4.33
CA LYS A 39 -1.61 11.86 4.00
C LYS A 39 -2.63 13.01 3.90
N TYR A 40 -3.80 12.78 3.30
CA TYR A 40 -4.87 13.78 3.22
C TYR A 40 -5.43 14.14 4.60
N ASP A 41 -5.53 13.16 5.50
CA ASP A 41 -5.90 13.35 6.91
C ASP A 41 -4.79 14.05 7.74
N GLY A 42 -3.66 14.41 7.12
CA GLY A 42 -2.53 15.05 7.80
C GLY A 42 -1.69 14.08 8.65
N ILE A 43 -1.94 12.77 8.55
CA ILE A 43 -1.16 11.72 9.20
C ILE A 43 0.09 11.44 8.35
N ASN A 44 1.17 12.16 8.65
CA ASN A 44 2.46 11.99 7.96
C ASN A 44 3.25 10.75 8.42
N ALA A 45 2.75 10.00 9.41
CA ALA A 45 3.43 8.86 10.03
C ALA A 45 2.92 7.52 9.47
N VAL A 46 3.01 7.34 8.15
CA VAL A 46 2.86 6.03 7.51
C VAL A 46 4.25 5.44 7.30
N GLU A 47 4.59 4.39 8.05
CA GLU A 47 5.89 3.73 7.98
C GLU A 47 5.75 2.41 7.23
N THR A 48 6.43 2.28 6.09
CA THR A 48 6.51 1.02 5.33
C THR A 48 7.83 0.31 5.63
N VAL A 49 7.75 -0.78 6.38
CA VAL A 49 8.89 -1.57 6.83
C VAL A 49 8.99 -2.87 6.02
N LEU A 50 10.15 -3.10 5.42
CA LEU A 50 10.49 -4.39 4.82
C LEU A 50 11.14 -5.28 5.88
N LYS A 51 10.63 -6.51 6.06
CA LYS A 51 11.25 -7.53 6.91
C LYS A 51 12.16 -8.49 6.14
N ASP A 52 12.07 -8.47 4.81
CA ASP A 52 12.89 -9.25 3.89
C ASP A 52 13.26 -8.36 2.70
N ASP A 53 14.56 -8.13 2.50
CA ASP A 53 15.09 -7.25 1.44
C ASP A 53 14.75 -7.72 0.02
N SER A 54 14.51 -9.03 -0.17
CA SER A 54 14.10 -9.56 -1.47
C SER A 54 12.71 -9.10 -1.91
N LEU A 55 11.93 -8.52 -0.99
CA LEU A 55 10.60 -7.95 -1.26
C LEU A 55 10.67 -6.48 -1.68
N ILE A 56 11.86 -5.90 -1.91
CA ILE A 56 12.02 -4.50 -2.34
C ILE A 56 11.21 -4.17 -3.60
N GLY A 57 11.03 -5.13 -4.51
CA GLY A 57 10.19 -4.95 -5.71
C GLY A 57 8.74 -4.59 -5.36
N ILE A 58 8.19 -5.19 -4.31
CA ILE A 58 6.83 -4.90 -3.81
C ILE A 58 6.75 -3.47 -3.29
N LYS A 59 7.71 -3.07 -2.46
CA LYS A 59 7.78 -1.70 -1.94
C LYS A 59 7.86 -0.68 -3.07
N ASN A 60 8.71 -0.93 -4.07
CA ASN A 60 8.84 -0.05 -5.23
C ASN A 60 7.53 0.07 -6.02
N THR A 61 6.77 -1.03 -6.15
CA THR A 61 5.44 -1.00 -6.78
C THR A 61 4.46 -0.16 -5.99
N ILE A 62 4.40 -0.32 -4.66
CA ILE A 62 3.53 0.49 -3.79
C ILE A 62 3.90 1.97 -3.91
N ASP A 63 5.18 2.31 -3.79
CA ASP A 63 5.66 3.69 -3.88
C ASP A 63 5.32 4.32 -5.24
N LYS A 64 5.45 3.53 -6.32
CA LYS A 64 5.08 3.95 -7.67
C LYS A 64 3.57 4.21 -7.79
N LEU A 65 2.72 3.33 -7.28
CA LEU A 65 1.27 3.52 -7.27
C LEU A 65 0.88 4.76 -6.46
N VAL A 66 1.48 4.94 -5.28
CA VAL A 66 1.25 6.14 -4.46
C VAL A 66 1.59 7.41 -5.24
N LYS A 67 2.72 7.40 -5.95
CA LYS A 67 3.14 8.53 -6.78
C LYS A 67 2.15 8.78 -7.94
N GLU A 68 1.76 7.73 -8.67
CA GLU A 68 0.81 7.84 -9.79
C GLU A 68 -0.54 8.40 -9.36
N ILE A 69 -1.04 8.01 -8.18
CA ILE A 69 -2.31 8.52 -7.63
C ILE A 69 -2.17 9.99 -7.23
N ILE A 70 -1.08 10.39 -6.56
CA ILE A 70 -0.83 11.79 -6.14
C ILE A 70 -0.65 12.71 -7.36
N GLU A 71 0.01 12.23 -8.41
CA GLU A 71 0.23 12.98 -9.66
C GLU A 71 -0.97 12.94 -10.61
N SER A 72 -2.02 12.19 -10.26
CA SER A 72 -3.23 12.10 -11.07
C SER A 72 -4.13 13.31 -10.88
N ASP A 73 -4.82 13.71 -11.95
CA ASP A 73 -5.92 14.68 -11.87
C ASP A 73 -7.21 14.07 -11.24
N LYS A 74 -7.22 12.76 -11.00
CA LYS A 74 -8.36 12.06 -10.38
C LYS A 74 -8.42 12.31 -8.87
N THR A 75 -9.64 12.44 -8.37
CA THR A 75 -9.95 12.50 -6.95
C THR A 75 -9.80 11.13 -6.28
N TYR A 76 -9.58 11.12 -4.96
CA TYR A 76 -9.54 9.89 -4.16
C TYR A 76 -10.81 9.03 -4.34
N GLU A 77 -11.99 9.65 -4.40
CA GLU A 77 -13.26 8.95 -4.64
C GLU A 77 -13.30 8.22 -5.99
N GLU A 78 -12.72 8.81 -7.05
CA GLU A 78 -12.62 8.16 -8.36
C GLU A 78 -11.72 6.93 -8.32
N PHE A 79 -10.61 6.99 -7.59
CA PHE A 79 -9.74 5.82 -7.40
C PHE A 79 -10.41 4.71 -6.59
N MET A 80 -11.16 5.05 -5.56
CA MET A 80 -11.90 4.07 -4.75
C MET A 80 -12.99 3.39 -5.57
N LYS A 81 -13.63 4.10 -6.50
CA LYS A 81 -14.64 3.53 -7.40
C LYS A 81 -14.04 2.50 -8.35
N GLU A 82 -12.87 2.76 -8.92
CA GLU A 82 -12.17 1.83 -9.83
C GLU A 82 -11.69 0.53 -9.16
N LEU A 83 -11.62 0.48 -7.82
CA LEU A 83 -11.31 -0.73 -7.07
C LEU A 83 -12.52 -1.57 -6.68
N GLY A 84 -13.71 -0.95 -6.66
CA GLY A 84 -14.96 -1.63 -6.27
C GLY A 84 -15.75 -2.23 -7.44
N GLU A 85 -15.29 -2.01 -8.68
CA GLU A 85 -15.84 -2.55 -9.93
C GLU A 85 -14.95 -3.67 -10.49
#